data_AF-A0A0Q6T9W7-F1
#
_entry.id   AF-A0A0Q6T9W7-F1
#
_cell.length_a   1.000
_cell.length_b   1.000
_cell.length_c   1.000
_cell.angle_alpha   90.00
_cell.angle_beta   90.00
_cell.angle_gamma   90.00
#
_symmetry.space_group_name_H-M   'P 1'
#
loop_
_entity.id
_entity.type
_entity.pdbx_description
1 polymer ?
#
loop_
_entity_poly.entity_id
_entity_poly.type
_entity_poly.pdbx_seq_one_letter_code
_entity_poly.pdbx_strand_id
1 'polypeptide(L)' 'MRVDLLFTDVVLPGGMTGEDLAAKAKELYTDIRVLFTTGYARNAIVHQGRLDPGVRLITKPFTFEDLATKIEEALGK' A
#
# COMPACT_ATOMS: atom_id res chain seq x y z
N MET A 1 18.35 10.05 5.52
CA MET A 1 17.33 10.05 4.46
C MET A 1 15.98 9.80 5.12
N ARG A 2 14.94 10.56 4.77
CA ARG A 2 13.59 10.40 5.35
C ARG A 2 12.68 9.77 4.29
N VAL A 3 11.95 8.72 4.65
CA VAL A 3 10.98 8.05 3.78
C VAL A 3 9.60 8.19 4.42
N ASP A 4 8.70 8.93 3.77
CA ASP A 4 7.38 9.25 4.31
C ASP A 4 6.27 8.29 3.85
N LEU A 5 6.50 7.59 2.73
CA LEU A 5 5.53 6.70 2.10
C LEU A 5 6.23 5.51 1.44
N LEU A 6 5.74 4.30 1.73
CA LEU A 6 6.00 3.09 0.98
C LEU A 6 4.83 2.86 0.01
N PHE A 7 5.14 2.79 -1.29
CA PHE A 7 4.21 2.32 -2.32
C PHE A 7 4.62 0.91 -2.76
N THR A 8 3.75 -0.08 -2.61
CA THR A 8 4.07 -1.49 -2.89
C THR A 8 2.91 -2.27 -3.49
N ASP A 9 3.22 -3.30 -4.28
CA ASP A 9 2.26 -4.33 -4.63
C ASP A 9 1.85 -5.14 -3.39
N VAL A 10 0.68 -5.77 -3.45
CA VAL A 10 0.19 -6.73 -2.44
C VAL A 10 0.91 -8.06 -2.55
N VAL A 11 1.16 -8.51 -3.78
CA VAL A 11 1.84 -9.77 -4.06
C VAL A 11 3.21 -9.44 -4.61
N LEU A 12 4.27 -9.84 -3.88
CA LEU A 12 5.64 -9.67 -4.33
C LEU A 12 6.22 -11.04 -4.77
N PRO A 13 7.17 -11.05 -5.72
CA PRO A 13 7.90 -12.27 -6.05
C PRO A 13 8.64 -12.85 -4.83
N GLY A 14 8.86 -14.16 -4.83
CA GLY A 14 9.62 -14.83 -3.77
C GLY A 14 8.82 -15.15 -2.50
N GLY A 15 7.49 -15.11 -2.56
CA GLY A 15 6.61 -15.52 -1.46
C GLY A 15 6.42 -14.45 -0.37
N MET A 16 6.90 -13.24 -0.59
CA MET A 16 6.68 -12.09 0.29
C MET A 16 5.39 -11.36 -0.10
N THR A 17 4.64 -10.88 0.87
CA THR A 17 3.50 -9.98 0.63
C THR A 17 3.89 -8.52 0.82
N GLY A 18 3.10 -7.61 0.26
CA GLY A 18 3.24 -6.18 0.56
C GLY A 18 3.09 -5.88 2.05
N GLU A 19 2.28 -6.66 2.76
CA GLU A 19 2.09 -6.53 4.21
C GLU A 19 3.36 -6.91 4.98
N ASP A 20 4.03 -8.00 4.59
CA ASP A 20 5.33 -8.39 5.16
C ASP A 20 6.38 -7.29 4.94
N LEU A 21 6.40 -6.70 3.73
CA LEU A 21 7.30 -5.59 3.42
C LEU A 21 6.97 -4.35 4.25
N ALA A 22 5.68 -4.02 4.39
CA ALA A 22 5.21 -2.90 5.20
C ALA A 22 5.59 -3.06 6.68
N ALA A 23 5.47 -4.26 7.24
CA ALA A 23 5.88 -4.56 8.61
C ALA A 23 7.39 -4.29 8.79
N LYS A 24 8.23 -4.82 7.90
CA LYS A 24 9.68 -4.58 7.93
C LYS A 24 10.04 -3.11 7.72
N ALA A 25 9.32 -2.40 6.86
CA ALA A 25 9.56 -0.98 6.63
C ALA A 25 9.25 -0.14 7.88
N LYS A 26 8.22 -0.49 8.65
CA LYS A 26 7.88 0.18 9.92
C LYS A 26 8.91 -0.04 11.02
N GLU A 27 9.63 -1.16 11.00
CA GLU A 27 10.77 -1.38 11.91
C GLU A 27 11.93 -0.41 11.65
N LEU A 28 12.09 0.03 10.39
CA LEU A 28 13.13 0.97 9.97
C LEU A 28 12.67 2.43 10.01
N TYR A 29 11.38 2.67 9.78
CA TYR A 29 10.77 3.99 9.65
C TYR A 29 9.45 4.02 10.43
N THR A 30 9.51 4.42 11.71
CA THR A 30 8.39 4.37 12.66
C THR A 30 7.09 5.00 12.13
N ASP A 31 7.20 6.11 11.40
CA ASP A 31 6.04 6.90 10.93
C ASP A 31 5.73 6.70 9.42
N ILE A 32 6.28 5.66 8.80
CA ILE A 32 6.08 5.43 7.37
C ILE A 32 4.62 5.08 7.07
N ARG A 33 4.05 5.81 6.11
CA ARG A 33 2.73 5.51 5.57
C ARG A 33 2.87 4.43 4.51
N VAL A 34 1.81 3.67 4.28
CA VAL A 34 1.79 2.62 3.25
C VAL A 34 0.61 2.83 2.33
N LEU A 35 0.87 2.75 1.02
CA LEU A 35 -0.11 2.69 -0.06
C LEU A 35 0.12 1.39 -0.83
N PHE A 36 -0.90 0.53 -0.88
CA PHE A 36 -0.84 -0.72 -1.61
C PHE A 36 -1.38 -0.57 -3.03
N THR A 37 -0.96 -1.45 -3.93
CA THR A 37 -1.59 -1.62 -5.23
C THR A 37 -1.83 -3.08 -5.59
N THR A 38 -2.94 -3.37 -6.26
CA THR A 38 -3.29 -4.72 -6.74
C THR A 38 -3.93 -4.68 -8.12
N GLY A 39 -3.57 -5.63 -8.98
CA GLY A 39 -4.30 -5.91 -10.23
C GLY A 39 -5.33 -7.03 -10.10
N TYR A 40 -5.29 -7.78 -8.98
CA TYR A 40 -6.28 -8.79 -8.66
C TYR A 40 -7.44 -8.15 -7.90
N ALA A 41 -8.66 -8.58 -8.19
CA ALA A 41 -9.87 -8.13 -7.51
C ALA A 41 -9.64 -8.07 -5.99
N ARG A 42 -10.25 -7.07 -5.35
CA ARG A 42 -10.19 -6.62 -3.94
C ARG A 42 -9.87 -7.67 -2.86
N ASN A 43 -10.09 -8.95 -3.12
CA ASN A 43 -9.85 -10.13 -2.30
C ASN A 43 -8.39 -10.32 -1.82
N ALA A 44 -7.39 -9.64 -2.39
CA ALA A 44 -5.98 -9.84 -2.00
C ALA A 44 -5.56 -9.13 -0.69
N ILE A 45 -6.30 -8.12 -0.22
CA ILE A 45 -6.07 -7.41 1.07
C ILE A 45 -7.35 -7.38 1.91
N VAL A 46 -8.14 -8.44 1.78
CA VAL A 46 -9.48 -8.49 2.34
C VAL A 46 -9.55 -9.67 3.30
N HIS A 47 -9.50 -9.37 4.59
CA HIS A 47 -10.03 -10.28 5.59
C HIS A 47 -11.56 -10.23 5.50
N GLN A 48 -12.20 -11.33 5.10
CA GLN A 48 -13.66 -11.51 5.13
C GLN A 48 -14.49 -10.44 4.41
N GLY A 49 -14.09 -10.00 3.21
CA GLY A 49 -14.83 -9.00 2.43
C GLY A 49 -14.55 -7.53 2.79
N ARG A 50 -13.71 -7.24 3.80
CA ARG A 50 -13.40 -5.87 4.25
C ARG A 50 -11.90 -5.57 4.14
N LEU A 51 -11.58 -4.38 3.63
CA LEU A 51 -10.26 -3.77 3.81
C LEU A 51 -10.06 -3.52 5.30
N ASP A 52 -8.89 -3.88 5.83
CA ASP A 52 -8.57 -3.56 7.23
C ASP A 52 -8.65 -2.04 7.44
N PRO A 53 -9.22 -1.59 8.57
CA PRO A 53 -9.29 -0.16 8.89
C PRO A 53 -7.91 0.50 8.78
N GLY A 54 -7.79 1.51 7.91
CA GLY A 54 -6.53 2.24 7.70
C GLY A 54 -5.66 1.76 6.53
N VAL A 55 -6.06 0.70 5.82
CA VAL A 55 -5.39 0.30 4.56
C VAL A 55 -5.73 1.29 3.45
N ARG A 56 -4.68 1.85 2.83
CA ARG A 56 -4.78 2.66 1.61
C ARG A 56 -4.42 1.81 0.40
N LEU A 57 -5.29 1.81 -0.62
CA LEU A 57 -5.17 0.96 -1.80
C LEU A 57 -5.48 1.75 -3.09
N ILE A 58 -4.71 1.47 -4.14
CA ILE A 58 -5.02 1.85 -5.52
C ILE A 58 -5.09 0.62 -6.43
N THR A 59 -6.21 0.42 -7.10
CA THR A 59 -6.44 -0.74 -7.98
C THR A 59 -5.86 -0.49 -9.36
N LYS A 60 -5.20 -1.48 -9.96
CA LYS A 60 -4.72 -1.43 -11.35
C LYS A 60 -5.86 -1.75 -12.34
N PRO A 61 -5.88 -1.17 -13.55
CA PRO A 61 -4.98 -0.10 -13.99
C PRO A 61 -5.35 1.25 -13.35
N PHE A 62 -4.35 2.11 -13.14
CA PHE A 62 -4.52 3.47 -12.65
C PHE A 62 -3.67 4.43 -13.49
N THR A 63 -4.10 5.68 -13.58
CA THR A 63 -3.34 6.75 -14.23
C THR A 63 -2.31 7.37 -13.29
N PHE A 64 -1.42 8.20 -13.81
CA PHE A 64 -0.51 8.99 -12.97
C PHE A 64 -1.26 9.97 -12.07
N GLU A 65 -2.38 10.51 -12.53
CA GLU A 65 -3.24 11.40 -11.75
C GLU A 65 -3.87 10.67 -10.57
N ASP A 66 -4.44 9.48 -10.80
CA ASP A 66 -4.98 8.63 -9.73
C ASP A 66 -3.93 8.32 -8.66
N LEU A 67 -2.70 7.99 -9.09
CA LEU A 67 -1.60 7.72 -8.18
C LEU A 67 -1.19 8.97 -7.40
N ALA A 68 -1.09 10.13 -8.05
CA ALA A 68 -0.75 11.39 -7.40
C ALA A 68 -1.77 11.74 -6.32
N THR A 69 -3.07 11.68 -6.64
CA THR A 69 -4.15 11.91 -5.67
C THR A 69 -4.06 10.96 -4.48
N LYS A 70 -3.81 9.66 -4.71
CA LYS A 70 -3.68 8.69 -3.61
C LYS A 70 -2.45 8.92 -2.74
N ILE A 71 -1.35 9.40 -3.32
CA ILE A 71 -0.16 9.79 -2.58
C ILE A 71 -0.43 11.02 -1.71
N GLU A 72 -1.12 12.03 -2.24
CA GLU A 72 -1.49 13.24 -1.50
C GLU A 72 -2.41 12.91 -0.33
N GLU A 73 -3.48 12.14 -0.56
CA GLU A 73 -4.36 11.62 0.47
C GLU A 73 -3.59 10.83 1.55
N ALA A 74 -2.63 9.99 1.14
CA ALA A 74 -1.83 9.20 2.08
C ALA A 74 -0.97 10.09 2.98
N LEU A 75 -0.33 11.10 2.39
CA LEU A 75 0.55 12.04 3.08
C LEU A 75 -0.22 13.08 3.91
N GLY A 76 -1.53 13.23 3.69
CA GLY A 76 -2.37 14.23 4.35
C GLY A 76 -2.15 15.64 3.78
N LYS A 77 -1.89 15.73 2.48
CA LYS A 77 -1.82 16.99 1.73
C LYS A 77 -3.17 17.40 1.19
#